data_AF-A0A3P1SL79-F1
#
_entry.id   AF-A0A3P1SL79-F1
#
_cell.length_a   1.000
_cell.length_b   1.000
_cell.length_c   1.000
_cell.angle_alpha   90.00
_cell.angle_beta   90.00
_cell.angle_gamma   90.00
#
_symmetry.space_group_name_H-M   'P 1'
#
loop_
_entity.id
_entity.type
_entity.pdbx_description
1 polymer ?
#
loop_
_entity_poly.entity_id
_entity_poly.type
_entity_poly.pdbx_seq_one_letter_code
_entity_poly.pdbx_strand_id
1 'polypeptide(L)'
;MEKDTETSTQPTVSFSELPKETQDLVRKAQLKHKISEQYHQQYFGDTPSVNGVHVYGRMLVSVRGNIYQSNDPDFDWETPADFLVSYLKSSFGDLWLEEELAKDYREMHEVAKWYTKGVPNLEENASDRWGKPNGKALSLLHLAYDLFVLESVDQLPDFILNRLRNKQNFNGSRYELFVFATLIRAGFTLEHSDEKSGKNGRVPECLAIHTETNQKVYIEAKTRNVKNVLGSSQGKSKKIRLYDKLKDAMQKNVDGPYLIFVDVNHPNMKAEKGHREFEKLRSEYRKLEKSHKESMPNLVCFTNIPFHYGANGTSPGSNMIGFMIPRYPKYKMLNKVLQELDSSLNKYDYLPKEFQESSEHADRILDNVKA
;
A
#
# COMPACT_ATOMS: atom_id res chain seq x y z
N MET A 1 30.76 -10.85 48.16
CA MET A 1 30.00 -9.77 47.50
C MET A 1 28.95 -10.42 46.64
N GLU A 2 27.84 -10.84 47.27
CA GLU A 2 26.62 -11.17 46.54
C GLU A 2 25.97 -9.86 46.12
N LYS A 3 25.60 -9.75 44.83
CA LYS A 3 24.79 -8.65 44.32
C LYS A 3 23.34 -9.06 44.53
N ASP A 4 22.68 -8.41 45.49
CA ASP A 4 21.24 -8.43 45.61
C ASP A 4 20.63 -7.86 44.33
N THR A 5 19.97 -8.71 43.56
CA THR A 5 19.04 -8.32 42.50
C THR A 5 17.69 -8.02 43.14
N GLU A 6 17.49 -6.77 43.58
CA GLU A 6 16.17 -6.27 43.93
C GLU A 6 15.28 -6.29 42.67
N THR A 7 14.39 -7.27 42.62
CA THR A 7 13.25 -7.27 41.71
C THR A 7 12.32 -6.12 42.13
N SER A 8 12.36 -5.03 41.36
CA SER A 8 11.37 -3.94 41.44
C SER A 8 9.97 -4.48 41.14
N THR A 9 9.26 -4.94 42.17
CA THR A 9 7.82 -5.21 42.10
C THR A 9 7.11 -3.87 42.00
N GLN A 10 6.83 -3.41 40.78
CA GLN A 10 5.95 -2.27 40.60
C GLN A 10 4.61 -2.59 41.29
N PRO A 11 4.07 -1.70 42.14
CA PRO A 11 2.79 -1.93 42.76
C PRO A 11 1.71 -1.97 41.68
N THR A 12 1.08 -3.13 41.50
CA THR A 12 -0.09 -3.30 40.64
C THR A 12 -1.34 -3.13 41.48
N VAL A 13 -2.16 -2.12 41.16
CA VAL A 13 -3.49 -1.92 41.77
C VAL A 13 -4.50 -2.76 41.00
N SER A 14 -5.38 -3.49 41.69
CA SER A 14 -6.44 -4.25 41.03
C SER A 14 -7.49 -3.30 40.44
N PHE A 15 -8.01 -3.61 39.25
CA PHE A 15 -9.06 -2.79 38.62
C PHE A 15 -10.30 -2.60 39.52
N SER A 16 -10.66 -3.62 40.30
CA SER A 16 -11.79 -3.57 41.23
C SER A 16 -11.58 -2.63 42.41
N GLU A 17 -10.32 -2.29 42.72
CA GLU A 17 -9.93 -1.40 43.83
C GLU A 17 -9.87 0.06 43.40
N LEU A 18 -9.96 0.35 42.09
CA LEU A 18 -9.99 1.72 41.58
C LEU A 18 -11.33 2.40 41.93
N PRO A 19 -11.34 3.73 42.16
CA PRO A 19 -12.58 4.49 42.27
C PRO A 19 -13.51 4.22 41.08
N LYS A 20 -14.83 4.21 41.31
CA LYS A 20 -15.81 3.88 40.27
C LYS A 20 -15.67 4.77 39.02
N GLU A 21 -15.41 6.07 39.22
CA GLU A 21 -15.15 7.01 38.13
C GLU A 21 -13.93 6.60 37.29
N THR A 22 -12.84 6.19 37.94
CA THR A 22 -11.64 5.67 37.25
C THR A 22 -11.94 4.37 36.51
N GLN A 23 -12.72 3.46 37.11
CA GLN A 23 -13.15 2.23 36.42
C GLN A 23 -13.97 2.56 35.16
N ASP A 24 -14.88 3.53 35.24
CA ASP A 24 -15.72 3.92 34.11
C ASP A 24 -14.92 4.63 33.02
N LEU A 25 -13.93 5.44 33.37
CA LEU A 25 -12.96 6.02 32.42
C LEU A 25 -12.17 4.93 31.68
N VAL A 26 -11.67 3.92 32.39
CA VAL A 26 -10.94 2.80 31.79
C VAL A 26 -11.86 1.98 30.89
N ARG A 27 -13.09 1.66 31.31
CA ARG A 27 -14.07 0.96 30.45
C ARG A 27 -14.37 1.75 29.19
N LYS A 28 -14.54 3.07 29.29
CA LYS A 28 -14.76 3.95 28.13
C LYS A 28 -13.55 3.93 27.20
N ALA A 29 -12.34 4.01 27.73
CA ALA A 29 -11.10 3.96 26.95
C ALA A 29 -10.93 2.61 26.24
N GLN A 30 -11.20 1.49 26.92
CA GLN A 30 -11.17 0.15 26.33
C GLN A 30 -12.21 -0.01 25.21
N LEU A 31 -13.43 0.50 25.42
CA LEU A 31 -14.47 0.45 24.40
C LEU A 31 -14.11 1.32 23.18
N LYS A 32 -13.61 2.54 23.42
CA LYS A 32 -13.10 3.42 22.35
C LYS A 32 -12.03 2.70 21.54
N HIS A 33 -11.01 2.16 22.22
CA HIS A 33 -9.92 1.43 21.57
C HIS A 33 -10.43 0.26 20.72
N LYS A 34 -11.34 -0.56 21.26
CA LYS A 34 -11.93 -1.68 20.52
C LYS A 34 -12.69 -1.24 19.27
N ILE A 35 -13.50 -0.18 19.37
CA ILE A 35 -14.25 0.36 18.21
C ILE A 35 -13.26 0.91 17.16
N SER A 36 -12.23 1.63 17.61
CA SER A 36 -11.18 2.15 16.75
C SER A 36 -10.42 1.04 16.02
N GLU A 37 -9.98 0.00 16.71
CA GLU A 37 -9.29 -1.15 16.09
C GLU A 37 -10.18 -1.86 15.07
N GLN A 38 -11.46 -2.07 15.38
CA GLN A 38 -12.39 -2.70 14.45
C GLN A 38 -12.58 -1.87 13.17
N TYR A 39 -12.75 -0.56 13.32
CA TYR A 39 -12.82 0.36 12.19
C TYR A 39 -11.51 0.32 11.38
N HIS A 40 -10.37 0.40 12.07
CA HIS A 40 -9.07 0.40 11.42
C HIS A 40 -8.84 -0.89 10.61
N GLN A 41 -9.08 -2.05 11.22
CA GLN A 41 -8.90 -3.34 10.54
C GLN A 41 -9.84 -3.50 9.34
N GLN A 42 -11.06 -2.95 9.43
CA GLN A 42 -12.05 -3.01 8.36
C GLN A 42 -11.63 -2.20 7.12
N TYR A 43 -11.08 -0.99 7.30
CA TYR A 43 -10.81 -0.06 6.20
C TYR A 43 -9.34 -0.02 5.79
N PHE A 44 -8.43 -0.18 6.75
CA PHE A 44 -6.99 0.01 6.56
C PHE A 44 -6.19 -1.27 6.83
N GLY A 45 -6.78 -2.31 7.43
CA GLY A 45 -6.06 -3.54 7.77
C GLY A 45 -4.96 -3.27 8.79
N ASP A 46 -3.84 -3.96 8.68
CA ASP A 46 -2.71 -3.85 9.62
C ASP A 46 -1.75 -2.68 9.32
N THR A 47 -2.17 -1.69 8.52
CA THR A 47 -1.33 -0.52 8.24
C THR A 47 -1.21 0.41 9.45
N PRO A 48 -0.19 1.26 9.53
CA PRO A 48 -0.16 2.33 10.53
C PRO A 48 -1.23 3.41 10.28
N SER A 49 -1.80 3.98 11.35
CA SER A 49 -2.69 5.14 11.27
C SER A 49 -1.90 6.42 10.96
N VAL A 50 -2.48 7.31 10.14
CA VAL A 50 -1.98 8.68 9.96
C VAL A 50 -2.38 9.51 11.19
N ASN A 51 -1.49 9.54 12.19
CA ASN A 51 -1.72 10.23 13.45
C ASN A 51 -1.16 11.65 13.39
N GLY A 52 -2.04 12.63 13.57
CA GLY A 52 -1.69 14.05 13.63
C GLY A 52 -2.17 14.69 14.94
N VAL A 53 -1.43 15.67 15.45
CA VAL A 53 -1.82 16.49 16.60
C VAL A 53 -1.56 17.96 16.33
N HIS A 54 -2.52 18.82 16.68
CA HIS A 54 -2.34 20.26 16.60
C HIS A 54 -1.54 20.77 17.81
N VAL A 55 -0.39 21.39 17.56
CA VAL A 55 0.47 22.00 18.58
C VAL A 55 0.89 23.38 18.10
N TYR A 56 0.68 24.42 18.93
CA TYR A 56 0.96 25.82 18.59
C TYR A 56 0.34 26.29 17.26
N GLY A 57 -0.86 25.80 16.94
CA GLY A 57 -1.56 26.15 15.69
C GLY A 57 -0.97 25.48 14.44
N ARG A 58 -0.18 24.41 14.59
CA ARG A 58 0.36 23.60 13.50
C ARG A 58 0.03 22.13 13.65
N MET A 59 -0.29 21.47 12.55
CA MET A 59 -0.43 20.02 12.48
C MET A 59 0.95 19.35 12.51
N LEU A 60 1.16 18.49 13.51
CA LEU A 60 2.35 17.65 13.64
C LEU A 60 1.98 16.19 13.38
N VAL A 61 2.68 15.53 12.45
CA VAL A 61 2.43 14.13 12.06
C VAL A 61 3.66 13.29 12.35
N SER A 62 3.50 12.15 13.02
CA SER A 62 4.60 11.25 13.31
C SER A 62 4.77 10.18 12.24
N VAL A 63 6.00 10.00 11.73
CA VAL A 63 6.37 8.89 10.83
C VAL A 63 7.71 8.33 11.31
N ARG A 64 7.76 7.03 11.66
CA ARG A 64 9.00 6.34 12.07
C ARG A 64 9.80 7.09 13.16
N GLY A 65 9.11 7.58 14.19
CA GLY A 65 9.74 8.35 15.28
C GLY A 65 10.19 9.77 14.92
N ASN A 66 10.06 10.19 13.66
CA ASN A 66 10.24 11.58 13.24
C ASN A 66 8.92 12.34 13.31
N ILE A 67 9.01 13.64 13.53
CA ILE A 67 7.87 14.56 13.51
C ILE A 67 7.96 15.43 12.27
N TYR A 68 6.89 15.44 11.49
CA TYR A 68 6.73 16.25 10.30
C TYR A 68 5.74 17.37 10.57
N GLN A 69 5.97 18.53 9.95
CA GLN A 69 5.09 19.68 9.94
C GLN A 69 5.13 20.34 8.55
N SER A 70 4.15 21.19 8.23
CA SER A 70 4.21 21.96 6.99
C SER A 70 5.46 22.85 6.96
N ASN A 71 6.18 22.81 5.83
CA ASN A 71 7.28 23.74 5.54
C ASN A 71 6.78 25.10 5.03
N ASP A 72 5.48 25.22 4.75
CA ASP A 72 4.86 26.45 4.30
C ASP A 72 4.41 27.29 5.50
N PRO A 73 4.93 28.52 5.68
CA PRO A 73 4.53 29.38 6.79
C PRO A 73 3.08 29.86 6.70
N ASP A 74 2.46 29.86 5.52
CA ASP A 74 1.11 30.37 5.29
C ASP A 74 0.06 29.25 5.11
N PHE A 75 0.51 27.99 5.00
CA PHE A 75 -0.34 26.82 4.84
C PHE A 75 -0.03 25.73 5.87
N ASP A 76 -1.06 25.16 6.49
CA ASP A 76 -0.96 24.02 7.40
C ASP A 76 -1.80 22.84 6.89
N TRP A 77 -1.55 21.64 7.43
CA TRP A 77 -2.25 20.43 6.98
C TRP A 77 -3.61 20.29 7.67
N GLU A 78 -4.68 20.56 6.94
CA GLU A 78 -6.04 20.38 7.43
C GLU A 78 -6.52 18.92 7.30
N THR A 79 -6.01 18.20 6.30
CA THR A 79 -6.38 16.83 5.98
C THR A 79 -5.17 15.91 5.84
N PRO A 80 -5.36 14.57 5.97
CA PRO A 80 -4.30 13.63 5.63
C PRO A 80 -3.80 13.75 4.19
N ALA A 81 -4.63 14.23 3.25
CA ALA A 81 -4.21 14.45 1.87
C ALA A 81 -3.11 15.51 1.77
N ASP A 82 -3.24 16.62 2.50
CA ASP A 82 -2.25 17.70 2.53
C ASP A 82 -0.90 17.19 3.04
N PHE A 83 -0.95 16.45 4.16
CA PHE A 83 0.22 15.78 4.71
C PHE A 83 0.82 14.79 3.71
N LEU A 84 0.02 13.89 3.11
CA LEU A 84 0.53 12.85 2.21
C LEU A 84 1.19 13.46 0.95
N VAL A 85 0.62 14.51 0.38
CA VAL A 85 1.23 15.23 -0.76
C VAL A 85 2.55 15.88 -0.34
N SER A 86 2.58 16.56 0.81
CA SER A 86 3.80 17.18 1.35
C SER A 86 4.89 16.15 1.69
N TYR A 87 4.48 15.02 2.26
CA TYR A 87 5.35 13.90 2.61
C TYR A 87 5.95 13.24 1.36
N LEU A 88 5.16 13.05 0.30
CA LEU A 88 5.65 12.53 -0.97
C LEU A 88 6.68 13.47 -1.60
N LYS A 89 6.39 14.79 -1.61
CA LYS A 89 7.32 15.81 -2.10
C LYS A 89 8.66 15.73 -1.34
N SER A 90 8.59 15.75 -0.01
CA SER A 90 9.78 15.66 0.86
C SER A 90 10.56 14.36 0.65
N SER A 91 9.85 13.23 0.51
CA SER A 91 10.45 11.90 0.27
C SER A 91 11.19 11.79 -1.06
N PHE A 92 10.74 12.53 -2.08
CA PHE A 92 11.43 12.60 -3.37
C PHE A 92 12.54 13.66 -3.40
N GLY A 93 12.52 14.59 -2.45
CA GLY A 93 13.41 15.74 -2.36
C GLY A 93 12.80 16.95 -3.07
N ASP A 94 12.68 18.07 -2.36
CA ASP A 94 12.03 19.28 -2.86
C ASP A 94 12.68 19.78 -4.16
N LEU A 95 14.02 19.86 -4.19
CA LEU A 95 14.78 20.26 -5.36
C LEU A 95 14.54 19.34 -6.56
N TRP A 96 14.38 18.03 -6.34
CA TRP A 96 14.10 17.10 -7.43
C TRP A 96 12.74 17.37 -8.06
N LEU A 97 11.71 17.65 -7.24
CA LEU A 97 10.38 17.95 -7.78
C LEU A 97 10.38 19.29 -8.52
N GLU A 98 11.05 20.31 -7.98
CA GLU A 98 11.20 21.62 -8.64
C GLU A 98 11.88 21.49 -10.00
N GLU A 99 12.98 20.73 -10.09
CA GLU A 99 13.67 20.43 -11.34
C GLU A 99 12.77 19.70 -12.34
N GLU A 100 11.95 18.75 -11.89
CA GLU A 100 10.99 18.06 -12.76
C GLU A 100 9.86 19.00 -13.21
N LEU A 101 9.34 19.86 -12.33
CA LEU A 101 8.26 20.81 -12.65
C LEU A 101 8.72 21.92 -13.61
N ALA A 102 10.02 22.20 -13.69
CA ALA A 102 10.59 23.14 -14.65
C ALA A 102 10.72 22.57 -16.09
N LYS A 103 10.58 21.26 -16.28
CA LYS A 103 10.69 20.60 -17.59
C LYS A 103 9.40 20.77 -18.41
N ASP A 104 9.51 20.58 -19.72
CA ASP A 104 8.31 20.45 -20.56
C ASP A 104 7.46 19.26 -20.11
N TYR A 105 6.13 19.40 -20.14
CA TYR A 105 5.19 18.38 -19.64
C TYR A 105 5.45 16.97 -20.22
N ARG A 106 5.94 16.84 -21.46
CA ARG A 106 6.26 15.54 -22.07
C ARG A 106 7.51 14.89 -21.47
N GLU A 107 8.46 15.71 -21.04
CA GLU A 107 9.76 15.32 -20.49
C GLU A 107 9.68 15.03 -19.00
N MET A 108 8.80 15.73 -18.28
CA MET A 108 8.51 15.53 -16.85
C MET A 108 8.40 14.06 -16.45
N HIS A 109 8.91 13.76 -15.25
CA HIS A 109 8.61 12.56 -14.52
C HIS A 109 7.11 12.41 -14.29
N GLU A 110 6.63 11.18 -14.20
CA GLU A 110 5.19 10.90 -14.10
C GLU A 110 4.58 11.46 -12.80
N VAL A 111 5.32 11.40 -11.69
CA VAL A 111 4.92 12.02 -10.41
C VAL A 111 4.75 13.53 -10.55
N ALA A 112 5.66 14.23 -11.23
CA ALA A 112 5.54 15.67 -11.45
C ALA A 112 4.32 16.00 -12.32
N LYS A 113 4.05 15.22 -13.38
CA LYS A 113 2.80 15.35 -14.15
C LYS A 113 1.58 15.16 -13.27
N TRP A 114 1.59 14.18 -12.38
CA TRP A 114 0.49 13.99 -11.45
C TRP A 114 0.35 15.18 -10.53
N TYR A 115 1.44 15.73 -10.00
CA TYR A 115 1.44 16.94 -9.18
C TYR A 115 0.74 18.11 -9.90
N THR A 116 1.12 18.40 -11.14
CA THR A 116 0.55 19.53 -11.92
C THR A 116 -0.96 19.45 -12.18
N LYS A 117 -1.58 18.27 -12.07
CA LYS A 117 -3.01 18.03 -12.39
C LYS A 117 -3.82 17.45 -11.24
N GLY A 118 -3.15 16.88 -10.26
CA GLY A 118 -3.74 16.23 -9.09
C GLY A 118 -3.90 17.22 -7.95
N VAL A 119 -2.87 18.01 -7.62
CA VAL A 119 -2.92 18.97 -6.50
C VAL A 119 -4.01 20.02 -6.71
N PRO A 120 -4.11 20.73 -7.86
CA PRO A 120 -5.20 21.68 -8.07
C PRO A 120 -6.59 21.04 -7.98
N ASN A 121 -6.70 19.77 -8.38
CA ASN A 121 -7.96 19.05 -8.27
C ASN A 121 -8.34 18.71 -6.82
N LEU A 122 -7.36 18.49 -5.93
CA LEU A 122 -7.64 18.31 -4.51
C LEU A 122 -8.08 19.63 -3.87
N GLU A 123 -7.42 20.74 -4.21
CA GLU A 123 -7.73 22.09 -3.71
C GLU A 123 -9.13 22.57 -4.13
N GLU A 124 -9.50 22.40 -5.41
CA GLU A 124 -10.84 22.77 -5.93
C GLU A 124 -12.00 21.98 -5.29
N ASN A 125 -11.70 20.83 -4.68
CA ASN A 125 -12.68 19.87 -4.16
C ASN A 125 -12.71 19.83 -2.62
N ALA A 126 -12.03 20.76 -1.94
CA ALA A 126 -11.82 20.74 -0.49
C ALA A 126 -13.09 20.83 0.37
N SER A 127 -14.25 21.17 -0.21
CA SER A 127 -15.50 21.38 0.56
C SER A 127 -16.06 20.13 1.24
N ASP A 128 -15.68 18.91 0.83
CA ASP A 128 -16.18 17.63 1.39
C ASP A 128 -15.04 16.65 1.77
N ARG A 129 -13.97 17.17 2.40
CA ARG A 129 -12.78 16.44 2.89
C ARG A 129 -11.91 15.75 1.83
N TRP A 130 -12.44 15.39 0.66
CA TRP A 130 -11.70 14.88 -0.52
C TRP A 130 -12.30 15.31 -1.87
N GLY A 131 -13.52 15.88 -1.85
CA GLY A 131 -14.44 15.93 -2.99
C GLY A 131 -14.32 14.73 -3.91
N LYS A 132 -14.25 14.93 -5.24
CA LYS A 132 -14.11 13.81 -6.20
C LYS A 132 -12.72 13.83 -6.85
N PRO A 133 -11.71 13.14 -6.28
CA PRO A 133 -10.36 13.17 -6.80
C PRO A 133 -10.31 12.54 -8.20
N ASN A 134 -9.58 13.17 -9.10
CA ASN A 134 -9.32 12.66 -10.43
C ASN A 134 -8.25 11.55 -10.38
N GLY A 135 -8.01 10.89 -11.52
CA GLY A 135 -7.02 9.81 -11.60
C GLY A 135 -5.58 10.23 -11.22
N LYS A 136 -5.21 11.50 -11.44
CA LYS A 136 -3.87 12.03 -11.10
C LYS A 136 -3.74 12.29 -9.61
N ALA A 137 -4.77 12.87 -8.97
CA ALA A 137 -4.87 13.02 -7.53
C ALA A 137 -4.80 11.66 -6.82
N LEU A 138 -5.61 10.68 -7.25
CA LEU A 138 -5.55 9.32 -6.72
C LEU A 138 -4.18 8.66 -6.94
N SER A 139 -3.54 8.86 -8.11
CA SER A 139 -2.20 8.30 -8.35
C SER A 139 -1.17 8.85 -7.37
N LEU A 140 -1.23 10.15 -7.03
CA LEU A 140 -0.36 10.76 -6.02
C LEU A 140 -0.64 10.20 -4.63
N LEU A 141 -1.91 10.23 -4.21
CA LEU A 141 -2.31 9.92 -2.84
C LEU A 141 -2.02 8.46 -2.49
N HIS A 142 -2.30 7.52 -3.40
CA HIS A 142 -1.94 6.12 -3.16
C HIS A 142 -0.42 5.88 -3.16
N LEU A 143 0.34 6.56 -4.04
CA LEU A 143 1.79 6.47 -4.02
C LEU A 143 2.36 7.01 -2.69
N ALA A 144 1.85 8.14 -2.22
CA ALA A 144 2.22 8.76 -0.96
C ALA A 144 1.85 7.86 0.23
N TYR A 145 0.64 7.29 0.21
CA TYR A 145 0.15 6.44 1.29
C TYR A 145 0.92 5.13 1.38
N ASP A 146 1.21 4.47 0.26
CA ASP A 146 2.03 3.26 0.27
C ASP A 146 3.46 3.55 0.80
N LEU A 147 4.06 4.71 0.45
CA LEU A 147 5.34 5.14 1.06
C LEU A 147 5.23 5.37 2.56
N PHE A 148 4.18 6.07 2.99
CA PHE A 148 3.92 6.30 4.41
C PHE A 148 3.78 4.97 5.17
N VAL A 149 3.05 4.00 4.62
CA VAL A 149 2.84 2.68 5.24
C VAL A 149 4.18 1.97 5.46
N LEU A 150 5.02 1.87 4.44
CA LEU A 150 6.31 1.18 4.56
C LEU A 150 7.29 1.92 5.48
N GLU A 151 7.40 3.24 5.38
CA GLU A 151 8.30 4.02 6.24
C GLU A 151 7.87 3.91 7.70
N SER A 152 6.57 3.99 7.98
CA SER A 152 6.01 3.95 9.33
C SER A 152 6.29 2.64 10.07
N VAL A 153 6.51 1.54 9.34
CA VAL A 153 6.88 0.23 9.91
C VAL A 153 8.34 -0.11 9.72
N ASP A 154 9.18 0.84 9.30
CA ASP A 154 10.63 0.67 9.06
C ASP A 154 10.94 -0.43 8.03
N GLN A 155 10.13 -0.54 6.97
CA GLN A 155 10.30 -1.56 5.92
C GLN A 155 10.39 -0.99 4.51
N LEU A 156 10.62 0.33 4.36
CA LEU A 156 10.90 0.96 3.07
C LEU A 156 12.36 0.68 2.65
N PRO A 157 12.62 -0.07 1.55
CA PRO A 157 13.98 -0.30 1.10
C PRO A 157 14.61 0.98 0.54
N ASP A 158 15.88 1.24 0.90
CA ASP A 158 16.63 2.42 0.44
C ASP A 158 16.65 2.58 -1.09
N PHE A 159 16.63 1.47 -1.83
CA PHE A 159 16.69 1.49 -3.29
C PHE A 159 15.36 1.94 -3.94
N ILE A 160 14.21 1.77 -3.26
CA ILE A 160 12.89 2.02 -3.85
C ILE A 160 12.73 3.49 -4.20
N LEU A 161 13.10 4.42 -3.32
CA LEU A 161 13.01 5.86 -3.58
C LEU A 161 13.86 6.27 -4.81
N ASN A 162 15.08 5.76 -4.90
CA ASN A 162 15.96 6.01 -6.05
C ASN A 162 15.35 5.51 -7.36
N ARG A 163 14.76 4.32 -7.36
CA ARG A 163 14.12 3.76 -8.56
C ARG A 163 12.79 4.45 -8.89
N LEU A 164 12.06 4.96 -7.89
CA LEU A 164 10.84 5.74 -8.08
C LEU A 164 11.11 7.11 -8.70
N ARG A 165 12.26 7.74 -8.43
CA ARG A 165 12.69 8.98 -9.11
C ARG A 165 13.15 8.73 -10.55
N ASN A 166 13.53 7.50 -10.88
CA ASN A 166 14.01 7.13 -12.22
C ASN A 166 12.84 6.77 -13.16
N LYS A 167 12.65 7.58 -14.21
CA LYS A 167 11.57 7.42 -15.20
C LYS A 167 11.48 6.02 -15.84
N GLN A 168 12.60 5.33 -16.04
CA GLN A 168 12.63 4.01 -16.69
C GLN A 168 12.20 2.90 -15.73
N ASN A 169 12.52 3.05 -14.44
CA ASN A 169 12.25 2.07 -13.39
C ASN A 169 10.95 2.35 -12.63
N PHE A 170 10.35 3.53 -12.83
CA PHE A 170 9.20 4.01 -12.08
C PHE A 170 8.04 3.02 -12.05
N ASN A 171 7.61 2.50 -13.20
CA ASN A 171 6.46 1.59 -13.28
C ASN A 171 6.67 0.32 -12.43
N GLY A 172 7.85 -0.30 -12.52
CA GLY A 172 8.17 -1.50 -11.75
C GLY A 172 8.21 -1.23 -10.25
N SER A 173 8.93 -0.18 -9.87
CA SER A 173 9.18 0.16 -8.46
C SER A 173 7.93 0.68 -7.76
N ARG A 174 7.06 1.40 -8.48
CA ARG A 174 5.72 1.76 -7.99
C ARG A 174 4.89 0.51 -7.70
N TYR A 175 4.97 -0.51 -8.57
CA TYR A 175 4.20 -1.73 -8.36
C TYR A 175 4.77 -2.60 -7.22
N GLU A 176 6.10 -2.67 -7.09
CA GLU A 176 6.76 -3.29 -5.93
C GLU A 176 6.30 -2.64 -4.62
N LEU A 177 6.33 -1.30 -4.55
CA LEU A 177 5.86 -0.54 -3.39
C LEU A 177 4.39 -0.87 -3.05
N PHE A 178 3.50 -0.88 -4.05
CA PHE A 178 2.10 -1.28 -3.87
C PHE A 178 1.97 -2.70 -3.28
N VAL A 179 2.74 -3.66 -3.80
CA VAL A 179 2.71 -5.05 -3.33
C VAL A 179 3.19 -5.11 -1.88
N PHE A 180 4.28 -4.43 -1.54
CA PHE A 180 4.79 -4.38 -0.17
C PHE A 180 3.80 -3.75 0.79
N ALA A 181 3.18 -2.61 0.44
CA ALA A 181 2.17 -1.97 1.27
C ALA A 181 0.93 -2.86 1.45
N THR A 182 0.55 -3.60 0.42
CA THR A 182 -0.53 -4.59 0.47
C THR A 182 -0.23 -5.77 1.41
N LEU A 183 1.04 -6.18 1.49
CA LEU A 183 1.48 -7.21 2.43
C LEU A 183 1.47 -6.69 3.87
N ILE A 184 1.97 -5.47 4.13
CA ILE A 184 1.84 -4.84 5.45
C ILE A 184 0.37 -4.76 5.85
N ARG A 185 -0.51 -4.32 4.95
CA ARG A 185 -1.97 -4.26 5.14
C ARG A 185 -2.63 -5.61 5.45
N ALA A 186 -2.00 -6.72 5.04
CA ALA A 186 -2.44 -8.09 5.29
C ALA A 186 -1.76 -8.72 6.51
N GLY A 187 -1.10 -7.94 7.36
CA GLY A 187 -0.45 -8.44 8.57
C GLY A 187 0.86 -9.18 8.30
N PHE A 188 1.62 -8.78 7.28
CA PHE A 188 2.96 -9.31 7.03
C PHE A 188 4.07 -8.38 7.50
N THR A 189 5.20 -8.98 7.84
CA THR A 189 6.52 -8.33 7.87
C THR A 189 7.35 -8.82 6.68
N LEU A 190 8.29 -8.01 6.21
CA LEU A 190 9.02 -8.21 4.96
C LEU A 190 10.53 -8.30 5.22
N GLU A 191 11.15 -9.33 4.65
CA GLU A 191 12.60 -9.47 4.51
C GLU A 191 12.95 -9.29 3.02
N HIS A 192 13.46 -8.10 2.66
CA HIS A 192 13.78 -7.77 1.27
C HIS A 192 15.00 -8.56 0.78
N SER A 193 14.91 -9.09 -0.43
CA SER A 193 16.01 -9.85 -1.02
C SER A 193 17.14 -8.93 -1.48
N ASP A 194 18.38 -9.35 -1.28
CA ASP A 194 19.53 -8.76 -1.98
C ASP A 194 19.61 -9.37 -3.39
N GLU A 195 19.47 -8.54 -4.43
CA GLU A 195 19.58 -8.96 -5.84
C GLU A 195 20.90 -9.70 -6.13
N LYS A 196 21.97 -9.44 -5.37
CA LYS A 196 23.28 -10.11 -5.53
C LYS A 196 23.32 -11.52 -4.95
N SER A 197 22.35 -11.90 -4.12
CA SER A 197 22.32 -13.21 -3.45
C SER A 197 21.84 -14.36 -4.37
N GLY A 198 21.25 -14.04 -5.52
CA GLY A 198 20.73 -15.01 -6.47
C GLY A 198 21.70 -15.43 -7.58
N LYS A 199 21.60 -16.68 -8.04
CA LYS A 199 22.25 -17.10 -9.29
C LYS A 199 21.71 -16.26 -10.46
N ASN A 200 22.57 -15.44 -11.07
CA ASN A 200 22.20 -14.46 -12.10
C ASN A 200 21.12 -13.46 -11.66
N GLY A 201 21.05 -13.11 -10.37
CA GLY A 201 20.07 -12.15 -9.84
C GLY A 201 18.62 -12.67 -9.81
N ARG A 202 18.42 -13.99 -9.92
CA ARG A 202 17.09 -14.61 -9.88
C ARG A 202 16.65 -14.90 -8.45
N VAL A 203 16.33 -13.85 -7.70
CA VAL A 203 15.70 -13.94 -6.36
C VAL A 203 14.34 -13.29 -6.38
N PRO A 204 13.34 -13.79 -5.62
CA PRO A 204 12.09 -13.08 -5.40
C PRO A 204 12.34 -11.69 -4.80
N GLU A 205 11.37 -10.78 -4.90
CA GLU A 205 11.54 -9.42 -4.39
C GLU A 205 11.71 -9.40 -2.86
N CYS A 206 10.94 -10.23 -2.15
CA CYS A 206 11.10 -10.42 -0.71
C CYS A 206 10.57 -11.77 -0.21
N LEU A 207 10.92 -12.10 1.02
CA LEU A 207 10.22 -13.08 1.85
C LEU A 207 9.26 -12.34 2.79
N ALA A 208 7.98 -12.67 2.74
CA ALA A 208 6.98 -12.10 3.63
C ALA A 208 6.59 -13.11 4.72
N ILE A 209 6.46 -12.65 5.96
CA ILE A 209 6.16 -13.46 7.14
C ILE A 209 4.86 -12.94 7.75
N HIS A 210 3.81 -13.75 7.70
CA HIS A 210 2.51 -13.40 8.29
C HIS A 210 2.62 -13.43 9.82
N THR A 211 2.35 -12.30 10.48
CA THR A 211 2.67 -12.09 11.91
C THR A 211 1.92 -13.04 12.83
N GLU A 212 0.65 -13.32 12.54
CA GLU A 212 -0.15 -14.18 13.42
C GLU A 212 0.13 -15.68 13.22
N THR A 213 0.36 -16.11 11.98
CA THR A 213 0.50 -17.55 11.67
C THR A 213 1.95 -17.99 11.54
N ASN A 214 2.89 -17.05 11.49
CA ASN A 214 4.30 -17.24 11.16
C ASN A 214 4.54 -17.91 9.79
N GLN A 215 3.53 -17.97 8.91
CA GLN A 215 3.70 -18.57 7.60
C GLN A 215 4.57 -17.66 6.72
N LYS A 216 5.67 -18.22 6.25
CA LYS A 216 6.60 -17.60 5.30
C LYS A 216 6.14 -17.82 3.87
N VAL A 217 6.13 -16.77 3.07
CA VAL A 217 5.75 -16.80 1.65
C VAL A 217 6.72 -15.96 0.81
N TYR A 218 7.18 -16.49 -0.31
CA TYR A 218 8.03 -15.75 -1.25
C TYR A 218 7.18 -14.88 -2.15
N ILE A 219 7.63 -13.66 -2.42
CA ILE A 219 6.86 -12.66 -3.16
C ILE A 219 7.60 -12.25 -4.43
N GLU A 220 6.87 -12.24 -5.54
CA GLU A 220 7.31 -11.64 -6.79
C GLU A 220 6.33 -10.55 -7.21
N ALA A 221 6.85 -9.38 -7.61
CA ALA A 221 6.06 -8.33 -8.24
C ALA A 221 6.43 -8.20 -9.73
N LYS A 222 5.41 -8.16 -10.60
CA LYS A 222 5.59 -7.93 -12.04
C LYS A 222 4.56 -6.93 -12.56
N THR A 223 5.01 -5.95 -13.32
CA THR A 223 4.11 -5.06 -14.07
C THR A 223 4.25 -5.26 -15.57
N ARG A 224 3.14 -5.09 -16.30
CA ARG A 224 3.13 -4.96 -17.75
C ARG A 224 3.52 -3.54 -18.15
N ASN A 225 4.56 -3.43 -18.97
CA ASN A 225 4.95 -2.17 -19.58
C ASN A 225 4.04 -1.86 -20.78
N VAL A 226 3.47 -0.65 -20.78
CA VAL A 226 2.71 -0.09 -21.88
C VAL A 226 3.48 1.12 -22.42
N LYS A 227 3.67 1.18 -23.74
CA LYS A 227 4.43 2.26 -24.37
C LYS A 227 3.80 3.62 -24.05
N ASN A 228 4.63 4.57 -23.62
CA ASN A 228 4.29 5.93 -23.22
C ASN A 228 3.39 6.03 -21.98
N VAL A 229 3.36 5.00 -21.15
CA VAL A 229 2.60 4.97 -19.89
C VAL A 229 3.58 4.79 -18.74
N LEU A 230 3.42 5.59 -17.68
CA LEU A 230 4.24 5.52 -16.46
C LEU A 230 5.76 5.54 -16.75
N GLY A 231 6.19 6.42 -17.65
CA GLY A 231 7.60 6.57 -18.03
C GLY A 231 8.16 5.50 -18.98
N SER A 232 7.39 4.45 -19.30
CA SER A 232 7.87 3.36 -20.15
C SER A 232 7.99 3.76 -21.63
N SER A 233 9.20 3.68 -22.19
CA SER A 233 9.46 3.89 -23.63
C SER A 233 9.09 2.68 -24.49
N GLN A 234 8.91 1.52 -23.86
CA GLN A 234 8.62 0.23 -24.50
C GLN A 234 7.26 -0.32 -24.06
N GLY A 235 6.72 -1.30 -24.80
CA GLY A 235 5.47 -1.99 -24.43
C GLY A 235 4.45 -2.07 -25.56
N LYS A 236 3.47 -2.98 -25.42
CA LYS A 236 2.41 -3.21 -26.43
C LYS A 236 1.05 -2.88 -25.82
N SER A 237 0.38 -1.84 -26.31
CA SER A 237 -0.85 -1.30 -25.71
C SER A 237 -2.02 -2.27 -25.68
N LYS A 238 -2.23 -3.07 -26.74
CA LYS A 238 -3.49 -3.83 -26.93
C LYS A 238 -3.44 -5.33 -26.64
N LYS A 239 -2.29 -5.93 -26.33
CA LYS A 239 -2.18 -7.39 -26.11
C LYS A 239 -1.73 -7.69 -24.68
N ILE A 240 -2.59 -8.34 -23.91
CA ILE A 240 -2.23 -8.98 -22.64
C ILE A 240 -1.29 -10.14 -22.97
N ARG A 241 -0.04 -10.04 -22.51
CA ARG A 241 1.01 -11.06 -22.65
C ARG A 241 1.71 -11.19 -21.31
N LEU A 242 1.26 -12.16 -20.52
CA LEU A 242 1.81 -12.41 -19.18
C LEU A 242 2.57 -13.72 -19.10
N TYR A 243 2.43 -14.60 -20.10
CA TYR A 243 3.08 -15.91 -20.13
C TYR A 243 4.58 -15.83 -19.86
N ASP A 244 5.32 -15.03 -20.64
CA ASP A 244 6.78 -14.94 -20.49
C ASP A 244 7.19 -14.37 -19.12
N LYS A 245 6.50 -13.32 -18.65
CA LYS A 245 6.76 -12.71 -17.33
C LYS A 245 6.53 -13.68 -16.18
N LEU A 246 5.44 -14.45 -16.24
CA LEU A 246 5.11 -15.46 -15.23
C LEU A 246 6.07 -16.65 -15.30
N LYS A 247 6.40 -17.11 -16.52
CA LYS A 247 7.40 -18.17 -16.72
C LYS A 247 8.76 -17.76 -16.16
N ASP A 248 9.22 -16.54 -16.40
CA ASP A 248 10.48 -16.03 -15.89
C ASP A 248 10.48 -15.95 -14.36
N ALA A 249 9.37 -15.51 -13.76
CA ALA A 249 9.20 -15.51 -12.31
C ALA A 249 9.22 -16.93 -11.71
N MET A 250 8.62 -17.91 -12.38
CA MET A 250 8.61 -19.32 -11.94
C MET A 250 9.99 -19.98 -12.01
N GLN A 251 10.94 -19.44 -12.78
CA GLN A 251 12.32 -19.94 -12.83
C GLN A 251 13.15 -19.61 -11.58
N LYS A 252 12.66 -18.75 -10.69
CA LYS A 252 13.34 -18.37 -9.44
C LYS A 252 13.36 -19.49 -8.37
N ASN A 253 12.69 -20.62 -8.64
CA ASN A 253 12.67 -21.87 -7.85
C ASN A 253 12.88 -21.67 -6.33
N VAL A 254 11.81 -21.26 -5.65
CA VAL A 254 11.83 -20.98 -4.22
C VAL A 254 11.48 -22.22 -3.38
N ASP A 255 11.94 -22.25 -2.14
CA ASP A 255 11.66 -23.35 -1.21
C ASP A 255 10.53 -23.01 -0.21
N GLY A 256 9.34 -22.77 -0.72
CA GLY A 256 8.16 -22.45 0.09
C GLY A 256 6.99 -21.93 -0.73
N PRO A 257 5.87 -21.57 -0.08
CA PRO A 257 4.75 -20.97 -0.76
C PRO A 257 5.17 -19.73 -1.57
N TYR A 258 4.78 -19.68 -2.85
CA TYR A 258 5.23 -18.63 -3.76
C TYR A 258 4.05 -17.83 -4.32
N LEU A 259 4.06 -16.51 -4.15
CA LEU A 259 3.01 -15.60 -4.59
C LEU A 259 3.58 -14.68 -5.67
N ILE A 260 2.89 -14.60 -6.80
CA ILE A 260 3.26 -13.70 -7.89
C ILE A 260 2.15 -12.66 -8.07
N PHE A 261 2.47 -11.41 -7.82
CA PHE A 261 1.63 -10.24 -8.10
C PHE A 261 1.91 -9.75 -9.51
N VAL A 262 0.86 -9.56 -10.31
CA VAL A 262 0.96 -9.09 -11.68
C VAL A 262 0.00 -7.94 -11.97
N ASP A 263 0.56 -6.76 -12.24
CA ASP A 263 -0.17 -5.64 -12.79
C ASP A 263 -0.39 -5.83 -14.29
N VAL A 264 -1.66 -5.98 -14.65
CA VAL A 264 -2.10 -6.11 -16.03
C VAL A 264 -1.96 -4.77 -16.77
N ASN A 265 -2.02 -3.64 -16.05
CA ASN A 265 -1.85 -2.28 -16.57
C ASN A 265 -2.55 -2.08 -17.92
N HIS A 266 -3.86 -2.31 -17.96
CA HIS A 266 -4.67 -2.29 -19.17
C HIS A 266 -5.74 -1.19 -19.10
N PRO A 267 -5.72 -0.22 -20.04
CA PRO A 267 -6.54 0.98 -19.95
C PRO A 267 -8.05 0.70 -20.01
N ASN A 268 -8.45 -0.37 -20.70
CA ASN A 268 -9.85 -0.70 -20.93
C ASN A 268 -10.32 -1.92 -20.12
N MET A 269 -9.52 -2.40 -19.18
CA MET A 269 -9.90 -3.58 -18.40
C MET A 269 -10.85 -3.16 -17.28
N LYS A 270 -12.07 -3.70 -17.34
CA LYS A 270 -13.12 -3.50 -16.33
C LYS A 270 -13.22 -4.73 -15.42
N ALA A 271 -13.75 -4.52 -14.20
CA ALA A 271 -13.94 -5.58 -13.21
C ALA A 271 -15.09 -6.58 -13.53
N GLU A 272 -15.80 -6.40 -14.65
CA GLU A 272 -16.93 -7.25 -15.03
C GLU A 272 -16.47 -8.64 -15.53
N LYS A 273 -17.01 -9.70 -14.90
CA LYS A 273 -16.76 -11.10 -15.30
C LYS A 273 -17.33 -11.33 -16.71
N GLY A 274 -16.55 -12.00 -17.57
CA GLY A 274 -16.93 -12.32 -18.95
C GLY A 274 -16.34 -11.38 -20.01
N HIS A 275 -15.60 -10.34 -19.60
CA HIS A 275 -14.87 -9.50 -20.52
C HIS A 275 -13.70 -10.26 -21.17
N ARG A 276 -13.49 -10.04 -22.47
CA ARG A 276 -12.50 -10.75 -23.32
C ARG A 276 -11.08 -10.77 -22.73
N GLU A 277 -10.70 -9.71 -22.03
CA GLU A 277 -9.41 -9.50 -21.37
C GLU A 277 -9.20 -10.48 -20.21
N PHE A 278 -10.24 -10.76 -19.43
CA PHE A 278 -10.15 -11.70 -18.31
C PHE A 278 -10.06 -13.15 -18.80
N GLU A 279 -10.82 -13.50 -19.84
CA GLU A 279 -10.67 -14.80 -20.51
C GLU A 279 -9.28 -14.94 -21.15
N LYS A 280 -8.71 -13.84 -21.65
CA LYS A 280 -7.34 -13.84 -22.12
C LYS A 280 -6.34 -14.13 -20.99
N LEU A 281 -6.48 -13.51 -19.82
CA LEU A 281 -5.64 -13.84 -18.64
C LEU A 281 -5.76 -15.31 -18.26
N ARG A 282 -6.99 -15.83 -18.13
CA ARG A 282 -7.25 -17.24 -17.83
C ARG A 282 -6.61 -18.18 -18.85
N SER A 283 -6.67 -17.82 -20.14
CA SER A 283 -6.06 -18.61 -21.20
C SER A 283 -4.54 -18.68 -21.09
N GLU A 284 -3.88 -17.58 -20.71
CA GLU A 284 -2.42 -17.53 -20.55
C GLU A 284 -1.99 -18.32 -19.29
N TYR A 285 -2.74 -18.19 -18.19
CA TYR A 285 -2.53 -18.99 -16.98
C TYR A 285 -2.71 -20.49 -17.22
N ARG A 286 -3.79 -20.91 -17.89
CA ARG A 286 -4.02 -22.34 -18.23
C ARG A 286 -2.91 -22.91 -19.11
N LYS A 287 -2.29 -22.10 -19.99
CA LYS A 287 -1.12 -22.54 -20.76
C LYS A 287 0.08 -22.79 -19.84
N LEU A 288 0.35 -21.87 -18.90
CA LEU A 288 1.42 -22.04 -17.92
C LEU A 288 1.20 -23.29 -17.07
N GLU A 289 -0.01 -23.50 -16.55
CA GLU A 289 -0.34 -24.67 -15.73
C GLU A 289 -0.13 -25.98 -16.48
N LYS A 290 -0.41 -26.01 -17.81
CA LYS A 290 -0.15 -27.17 -18.66
C LYS A 290 1.35 -27.39 -18.93
N SER A 291 2.10 -26.32 -19.18
CA SER A 291 3.51 -26.41 -19.61
C SER A 291 4.51 -26.45 -18.45
N HIS A 292 4.12 -25.99 -17.26
CA HIS A 292 5.02 -25.76 -16.12
C HIS A 292 4.38 -26.18 -14.79
N LYS A 293 3.58 -27.25 -14.79
CA LYS A 293 2.79 -27.74 -13.63
C LYS A 293 3.59 -27.82 -12.33
N GLU A 294 4.82 -28.31 -12.37
CA GLU A 294 5.66 -28.55 -11.20
C GLU A 294 6.26 -27.28 -10.59
N SER A 295 6.30 -26.19 -11.34
CA SER A 295 6.87 -24.90 -10.93
C SER A 295 5.80 -23.85 -10.62
N MET A 296 4.51 -24.24 -10.64
CA MET A 296 3.41 -23.31 -10.45
C MET A 296 3.47 -22.65 -9.07
N PRO A 297 3.30 -21.32 -8.98
CA PRO A 297 3.23 -20.61 -7.72
C PRO A 297 1.95 -21.00 -6.96
N ASN A 298 1.94 -20.80 -5.66
CA ASN A 298 0.77 -21.00 -4.79
C ASN A 298 -0.39 -20.08 -5.14
N LEU A 299 -0.09 -18.90 -5.65
CA LEU A 299 -1.07 -17.90 -6.02
C LEU A 299 -0.48 -16.97 -7.08
N VAL A 300 -1.27 -16.69 -8.12
CA VAL A 300 -1.04 -15.53 -8.98
C VAL A 300 -2.15 -14.52 -8.71
N CYS A 301 -1.77 -13.36 -8.18
CA CYS A 301 -2.65 -12.21 -7.98
C CYS A 301 -2.55 -11.29 -9.20
N PHE A 302 -3.65 -11.07 -9.89
CA PHE A 302 -3.74 -10.09 -10.97
C PHE A 302 -4.39 -8.82 -10.45
N THR A 303 -3.74 -7.69 -10.70
CA THR A 303 -4.30 -6.36 -10.42
C THR A 303 -4.41 -5.55 -11.70
N ASN A 304 -5.36 -4.62 -11.75
CA ASN A 304 -5.38 -3.53 -12.70
C ASN A 304 -5.85 -2.28 -11.96
N ILE A 305 -4.91 -1.39 -11.67
CA ILE A 305 -5.14 -0.14 -10.94
C ILE A 305 -5.00 1.01 -11.93
N PRO A 306 -6.10 1.51 -12.53
CA PRO A 306 -6.02 2.33 -13.74
C PRO A 306 -5.97 3.84 -13.44
N PHE A 307 -5.68 4.26 -12.21
CA PHE A 307 -5.71 5.67 -11.80
C PHE A 307 -4.92 6.57 -12.76
N HIS A 308 -3.75 6.14 -13.22
CA HIS A 308 -2.89 6.89 -14.14
C HIS A 308 -3.47 7.06 -15.56
N TYR A 309 -4.47 6.25 -15.94
CA TYR A 309 -5.22 6.37 -17.20
C TYR A 309 -6.41 7.31 -17.11
N GLY A 310 -6.87 7.67 -15.91
CA GLY A 310 -8.01 8.56 -15.71
C GLY A 310 -7.78 9.92 -16.36
N ALA A 311 -8.75 10.38 -17.17
CA ALA A 311 -8.73 11.73 -17.71
C ALA A 311 -9.01 12.76 -16.60
N ASN A 312 -8.62 14.01 -16.84
CA ASN A 312 -8.96 15.12 -15.93
C ASN A 312 -10.49 15.20 -15.80
N GLY A 313 -11.02 15.09 -14.56
CA GLY A 313 -12.45 15.19 -14.27
C GLY A 313 -13.27 13.90 -14.41
N THR A 314 -12.68 12.77 -14.82
CA THR A 314 -13.37 11.47 -14.82
C THR A 314 -12.90 10.60 -13.66
N SER A 315 -13.83 10.00 -12.92
CA SER A 315 -13.51 8.93 -11.98
C SER A 315 -12.76 7.83 -12.74
N PRO A 316 -11.59 7.38 -12.29
CA PRO A 316 -10.96 6.21 -12.88
C PRO A 316 -11.91 5.01 -12.76
N GLY A 317 -11.79 4.06 -13.69
CA GLY A 317 -12.52 2.79 -13.59
C GLY A 317 -12.15 2.06 -12.30
N SER A 318 -13.06 1.24 -11.78
CA SER A 318 -12.82 0.45 -10.56
C SER A 318 -11.57 -0.41 -10.69
N ASN A 319 -10.82 -0.53 -9.58
CA ASN A 319 -9.73 -1.47 -9.47
C ASN A 319 -10.23 -2.89 -9.74
N MET A 320 -9.45 -3.66 -10.50
CA MET A 320 -9.74 -5.07 -10.73
C MET A 320 -8.69 -5.90 -10.03
N ILE A 321 -9.14 -6.79 -9.15
CA ILE A 321 -8.32 -7.77 -8.45
C ILE A 321 -8.85 -9.16 -8.80
N GLY A 322 -7.95 -10.13 -8.97
CA GLY A 322 -8.35 -11.51 -9.19
C GLY A 322 -7.24 -12.51 -8.88
N PHE A 323 -7.62 -13.63 -8.29
CA PHE A 323 -6.72 -14.72 -7.95
C PHE A 323 -6.82 -15.87 -8.93
N MET A 324 -5.67 -16.46 -9.26
CA MET A 324 -5.57 -17.77 -9.85
C MET A 324 -4.74 -18.67 -8.95
N ILE A 325 -5.39 -19.70 -8.43
CA ILE A 325 -4.81 -20.67 -7.51
C ILE A 325 -4.68 -21.99 -8.28
N PRO A 326 -3.49 -22.63 -8.31
CA PRO A 326 -3.33 -23.91 -8.98
C PRO A 326 -4.11 -24.99 -8.21
N ARG A 327 -4.53 -26.04 -8.92
CA ARG A 327 -5.27 -27.14 -8.27
C ARG A 327 -4.40 -27.94 -7.29
N TYR A 328 -3.10 -28.00 -7.55
CA TYR A 328 -2.15 -28.81 -6.78
C TYR A 328 -0.86 -28.02 -6.55
N PRO A 329 -0.86 -26.99 -5.68
CA PRO A 329 0.35 -26.25 -5.36
C PRO A 329 1.36 -27.18 -4.67
N LYS A 330 2.65 -27.00 -4.96
CA LYS A 330 3.74 -27.79 -4.34
C LYS A 330 3.77 -27.63 -2.82
N TYR A 331 3.54 -26.41 -2.33
CA TYR A 331 3.51 -26.07 -0.91
C TYR A 331 2.10 -25.75 -0.46
N LYS A 332 1.79 -25.95 0.82
CA LYS A 332 0.49 -25.57 1.39
C LYS A 332 0.49 -24.09 1.78
N MET A 333 -0.59 -23.38 1.44
CA MET A 333 -0.86 -22.03 1.94
C MET A 333 -2.02 -22.09 2.95
N LEU A 334 -1.92 -21.37 4.06
CA LEU A 334 -2.98 -21.33 5.07
C LEU A 334 -4.15 -20.50 4.56
N ASN A 335 -5.38 -20.95 4.82
CA ASN A 335 -6.59 -20.23 4.39
C ASN A 335 -6.65 -18.82 5.00
N LYS A 336 -6.20 -18.65 6.25
CA LYS A 336 -6.15 -17.35 6.91
C LYS A 336 -5.27 -16.36 6.13
N VAL A 337 -4.07 -16.78 5.74
CA VAL A 337 -3.16 -15.98 4.91
C VAL A 337 -3.82 -15.55 3.61
N LEU A 338 -4.52 -16.46 2.92
CA LEU A 338 -5.24 -16.13 1.69
C LEU A 338 -6.38 -15.13 1.93
N GLN A 339 -7.10 -15.26 3.04
CA GLN A 339 -8.20 -14.37 3.42
C GLN A 339 -7.70 -12.95 3.75
N GLU A 340 -6.61 -12.82 4.50
CA GLU A 340 -6.03 -11.50 4.82
C GLU A 340 -5.48 -10.82 3.57
N LEU A 341 -4.88 -11.57 2.63
CA LEU A 341 -4.43 -11.03 1.34
C LEU A 341 -5.60 -10.57 0.45
N ASP A 342 -6.69 -11.35 0.37
CA ASP A 342 -7.88 -10.93 -0.37
C ASP A 342 -8.49 -9.67 0.25
N SER A 343 -8.60 -9.66 1.58
CA SER A 343 -9.11 -8.52 2.34
C SER A 343 -8.27 -7.26 2.13
N SER A 344 -6.92 -7.37 2.18
CA SER A 344 -6.03 -6.22 2.03
C SER A 344 -6.08 -5.60 0.64
N LEU A 345 -6.25 -6.40 -0.42
CA LEU A 345 -6.40 -5.88 -1.78
C LEU A 345 -7.70 -5.10 -1.95
N ASN A 346 -8.80 -5.59 -1.37
CA ASN A 346 -10.08 -4.88 -1.39
C ASN A 346 -10.06 -3.58 -0.55
N LYS A 347 -9.15 -3.50 0.42
CA LYS A 347 -8.93 -2.30 1.24
C LYS A 347 -8.06 -1.24 0.56
N TYR A 348 -7.41 -1.56 -0.56
CA TYR A 348 -6.49 -0.62 -1.21
C TYR A 348 -7.18 0.66 -1.70
N ASP A 349 -8.48 0.64 -1.98
CA ASP A 349 -9.25 1.82 -2.41
C ASP A 349 -9.49 2.85 -1.28
N TYR A 350 -9.18 2.50 -0.02
CA TYR A 350 -9.36 3.41 1.11
C TYR A 350 -8.10 4.24 1.36
N LEU A 351 -8.31 5.56 1.42
CA LEU A 351 -7.34 6.54 1.89
C LEU A 351 -7.89 7.19 3.16
N PRO A 352 -7.02 7.49 4.15
CA PRO A 352 -7.46 8.06 5.43
C PRO A 352 -8.02 9.46 5.22
N LYS A 353 -9.24 9.72 5.69
CA LYS A 353 -9.95 10.98 5.45
C LYS A 353 -9.74 12.03 6.52
N GLU A 354 -9.42 11.59 7.72
CA GLU A 354 -9.19 12.41 8.90
C GLU A 354 -7.91 11.93 9.58
N PHE A 355 -7.19 12.85 10.22
CA PHE A 355 -6.14 12.43 11.14
C PHE A 355 -6.75 11.62 12.28
N GLN A 356 -6.11 10.52 12.64
CA GLN A 356 -6.63 9.60 13.67
C GLN A 356 -8.07 9.10 13.39
N GLU A 357 -8.46 8.92 12.13
CA GLU A 357 -9.84 8.62 11.70
C GLU A 357 -10.54 7.51 12.50
N SER A 358 -9.82 6.46 12.89
CA SER A 358 -10.39 5.36 13.68
C SER A 358 -10.74 5.76 15.12
N SER A 359 -9.96 6.67 15.72
CA SER A 359 -10.24 7.27 17.03
C SER A 359 -11.44 8.21 16.96
N GLU A 360 -11.48 9.07 15.94
CA GLU A 360 -12.58 10.01 15.68
C GLU A 360 -13.90 9.28 15.39
N HIS A 361 -13.86 8.17 14.65
CA HIS A 361 -15.01 7.31 14.43
C HIS A 361 -15.55 6.75 15.75
N ALA A 362 -14.67 6.26 16.62
CA ALA A 362 -15.07 5.70 17.91
C ALA A 362 -15.70 6.76 18.83
N ASP A 363 -15.18 7.99 18.86
CA ASP A 363 -15.78 9.10 19.61
C ASP A 363 -17.20 9.40 19.11
N ARG A 364 -17.40 9.51 17.79
CA ARG A 364 -18.74 9.72 17.19
C ARG A 364 -19.74 8.63 17.59
N ILE A 365 -19.33 7.36 17.59
CA ILE A 365 -20.20 6.24 17.99
C ILE A 365 -20.53 6.33 19.48
N LEU A 366 -19.55 6.61 20.34
CA LEU A 366 -19.76 6.69 21.78
C LEU A 366 -20.62 7.88 22.21
N ASP A 367 -20.53 9.01 21.51
CA ASP A 367 -21.34 10.19 21.79
C ASP A 367 -22.79 9.97 21.36
N ASN A 368 -23.03 9.29 20.23
CA ASN A 368 -24.38 8.92 19.77
C ASN A 368 -25.09 7.91 20.69
N VAL A 369 -24.35 7.10 21.46
CA VAL A 369 -24.94 6.16 22.45
C VAL A 369 -25.38 6.89 23.73
N LYS A 370 -24.92 8.12 23.95
CA LYS A 370 -25.26 8.94 25.13
C LYS A 370 -26.41 9.91 24.90
N ALA A 371 -26.72 10.22 23.63
CA ALA A 371 -27.87 11.03 23.21
C ALA A 371 -29.13 10.15 23.14
#